data_AF-A0A916I602-F1
#
_entry.id   AF-A0A916I602-F1
#
_cell.length_a   1.000
_cell.length_b   1.000
_cell.length_c   1.000
_cell.angle_alpha   90.00
_cell.angle_beta   90.00
_cell.angle_gamma   90.00
#
_symmetry.space_group_name_H-M   'P 1'
#
loop_
_entity.id
_entity.type
_entity.pdbx_description
1 polymer ?
#
loop_
_entity_poly.entity_id
_entity_poly.type
_entity_poly.pdbx_seq_one_letter_code
_entity_poly.pdbx_strand_id
1 'polypeptide(L)'
;MANRSSALRRLPADDIFEEPPRLPPTMPHGPRAIGGPLVTPFTLTLAALSLAAAVILGIRMFYGLGAVTNINDGYPWGVWIVYDVFVGTAFACGGYAMALLVYVFNKGEYHPLVRPALLASLFGYTLASVSILFDLGRWWNFWHVFFPTYAQPASVMFEVALCVTAYVLVMWIEFAPAVMDRWPGLKKKLSKLLFFFIALGVLLPTMHQSSLGSLLLVYGYQVHPLWQSGVLLPLIYLMTSIMLGFSAVIFEATLSSVGFKRQL
;
A
#
# COMPACT_ATOMS: atom_id res chain seq x y z
N MET A 1 1.59 -29.91 -35.44
CA MET A 1 0.98 -28.59 -35.72
C MET A 1 -0.53 -28.73 -35.58
N ALA A 2 -1.08 -28.37 -34.41
CA ALA A 2 -2.51 -28.39 -34.16
C ALA A 2 -2.95 -27.01 -33.65
N ASN A 3 -3.89 -26.45 -34.40
CA ASN A 3 -4.57 -25.17 -34.38
C ASN A 3 -4.72 -24.47 -33.00
N ARG A 4 -4.09 -23.30 -32.84
CA ARG A 4 -4.14 -22.43 -31.65
C ARG A 4 -5.15 -21.27 -31.77
N SER A 5 -6.01 -21.23 -32.79
CA SER A 5 -6.76 -20.01 -33.15
C SER A 5 -8.22 -19.93 -32.68
N SER A 6 -8.72 -20.85 -31.84
CA SER A 6 -10.16 -20.90 -31.48
C SER A 6 -10.50 -20.54 -30.02
N ALA A 7 -9.52 -20.12 -29.21
CA ALA A 7 -9.73 -19.85 -27.77
C ALA A 7 -9.90 -18.37 -27.39
N LEU A 8 -10.23 -17.48 -28.33
CA LEU A 8 -10.54 -16.06 -28.05
C LEU A 8 -12.06 -15.85 -27.98
N ARG A 9 -12.73 -16.65 -27.14
CA ARG A 9 -14.13 -16.41 -26.78
C ARG A 9 -14.15 -15.34 -25.68
N ARG A 10 -14.88 -14.24 -25.92
CA ARG A 10 -15.05 -13.13 -24.98
C ARG A 10 -15.44 -13.68 -23.60
N LEU A 11 -14.61 -13.49 -22.59
CA LEU A 11 -14.95 -13.81 -21.21
C LEU A 11 -16.00 -12.79 -20.74
N PRO A 12 -17.21 -13.21 -20.34
CA PRO A 12 -18.15 -12.33 -19.65
C PRO A 12 -17.54 -11.86 -18.32
N ALA A 13 -17.88 -10.64 -17.90
CA ALA A 13 -17.32 -10.01 -16.69
C ALA A 13 -17.59 -10.80 -15.38
N ASP A 14 -18.46 -11.80 -15.44
CA ASP A 14 -18.81 -12.68 -14.32
C ASP A 14 -17.76 -13.76 -14.04
N ASP A 15 -16.92 -14.13 -15.02
CA ASP A 15 -15.93 -15.22 -14.91
C ASP A 15 -14.62 -14.79 -14.23
N ILE A 16 -14.46 -13.52 -13.88
CA ILE A 16 -13.25 -12.99 -13.19
C ILE A 16 -13.17 -13.52 -11.74
N PHE A 17 -14.31 -13.98 -11.19
CA PHE A 17 -14.45 -14.49 -9.82
C PHE A 17 -14.72 -15.99 -9.75
N GLU A 18 -14.79 -16.70 -10.88
CA GLU A 18 -14.78 -18.16 -10.86
C GLU A 18 -13.35 -18.66 -10.61
N GLU A 19 -13.19 -19.50 -9.59
CA GLU A 19 -11.94 -20.21 -9.37
C GLU A 19 -11.57 -20.95 -10.67
N PRO A 20 -10.31 -20.83 -11.16
CA PRO A 20 -9.89 -21.58 -12.34
C PRO A 20 -10.11 -23.08 -12.11
N PRO A 21 -10.37 -23.87 -13.17
CA PRO A 21 -10.56 -25.31 -13.04
C PRO A 21 -9.39 -25.93 -12.30
N ARG A 22 -9.69 -26.66 -11.21
CA ARG A 22 -8.68 -27.29 -10.35
C ARG A 22 -7.79 -28.17 -11.21
N LEU A 23 -6.52 -27.77 -11.36
CA LEU A 23 -5.47 -28.65 -11.86
C LEU A 23 -5.47 -29.94 -11.01
N PRO A 24 -5.10 -31.10 -11.58
CA PRO A 24 -5.05 -32.36 -10.84
C PRO A 24 -4.22 -32.19 -9.56
N PRO A 25 -4.56 -32.88 -8.46
CA PRO A 25 -4.04 -32.59 -7.13
C PRO A 25 -2.54 -32.87 -7.04
N THR A 26 -1.72 -31.87 -7.35
CA THR A 26 -0.29 -31.85 -7.02
C THR A 26 -0.17 -31.31 -5.60
N MET A 27 -0.07 -32.22 -4.62
CA MET A 27 0.10 -31.96 -3.19
C MET A 27 -1.01 -31.12 -2.51
N PRO A 28 -1.49 -31.50 -1.31
CA PRO A 28 -2.40 -30.67 -0.55
C PRO A 28 -1.69 -29.37 -0.13
N HIS A 29 -1.97 -28.27 -0.82
CA HIS A 29 -1.60 -26.90 -0.41
C HIS A 29 -2.48 -26.43 0.77
N GLY A 30 -2.57 -27.23 1.82
CA GLY A 30 -3.17 -26.80 3.08
C GLY A 30 -2.25 -25.81 3.80
N PRO A 31 -2.79 -24.91 4.66
CA PRO A 31 -1.98 -24.08 5.53
C PRO A 31 -1.15 -24.96 6.47
N ARG A 32 0.10 -25.21 6.09
CA ARG A 32 1.06 -25.97 6.89
C ARG A 32 1.66 -25.04 7.92
N ALA A 33 1.46 -25.34 9.20
CA ALA A 33 2.15 -24.65 10.28
C ALA A 33 3.66 -24.75 10.05
N ILE A 34 4.33 -23.60 10.04
CA ILE A 34 5.77 -23.52 9.74
C ILE A 34 6.60 -24.15 10.87
N GLY A 35 6.03 -24.38 12.05
CA GLY A 35 6.62 -25.21 13.11
C GLY A 35 7.93 -24.64 13.66
N GLY A 36 7.89 -24.08 14.87
CA GLY A 36 9.09 -23.56 15.52
C GLY A 36 8.74 -22.68 16.72
N PRO A 37 9.71 -22.37 17.59
CA PRO A 37 9.51 -21.41 18.67
C PRO A 37 9.26 -20.01 18.10
N LEU A 38 8.25 -19.31 18.61
CA LEU A 38 7.98 -17.91 18.26
C LEU A 38 9.11 -16.97 18.70
N VAL A 39 9.91 -17.38 19.69
CA VAL A 39 11.05 -16.64 20.22
C VAL A 39 12.32 -17.20 19.59
N THR A 40 12.74 -16.57 18.50
CA THR A 40 14.03 -16.73 17.86
C THR A 40 14.93 -15.52 18.15
N PRO A 41 16.27 -15.63 17.98
CA PRO A 41 17.15 -14.47 18.07
C PRO A 41 16.72 -13.32 17.15
N PHE A 42 16.23 -13.66 15.95
CA PHE A 42 15.72 -12.69 14.98
C PHE A 42 14.47 -11.95 15.48
N THR A 43 13.47 -12.68 16.00
CA THR A 43 12.28 -12.03 16.59
C THR A 43 12.62 -11.20 17.82
N LEU A 44 13.61 -11.61 18.62
CA LEU A 44 14.06 -10.85 19.77
C LEU A 44 14.76 -9.54 19.35
N THR A 45 15.61 -9.59 18.31
CA THR A 45 16.23 -8.39 17.74
C THR A 45 15.19 -7.42 17.19
N LEU A 46 14.18 -7.93 16.46
CA LEU A 46 13.10 -7.08 15.96
C LEU A 46 12.28 -6.48 17.12
N ALA A 47 11.96 -7.27 18.14
CA ALA A 47 11.25 -6.78 19.32
C ALA A 47 12.04 -5.69 20.07
N ALA A 48 13.36 -5.85 20.21
CA ALA A 48 14.22 -4.84 20.82
C ALA A 48 14.24 -3.53 20.00
N LEU A 49 14.34 -3.63 18.66
CA LEU A 49 14.27 -2.46 17.77
C LEU A 49 12.89 -1.79 17.83
N SER A 50 11.81 -2.56 17.83
CA SER A 50 10.45 -2.03 17.99
C SER A 50 10.24 -1.34 19.34
N LEU A 51 10.81 -1.89 20.42
CA LEU A 51 10.76 -1.26 21.74
C LEU A 51 11.55 0.05 21.76
N ALA A 52 12.75 0.07 21.18
CA ALA A 52 13.54 1.29 21.05
C ALA A 52 12.78 2.37 20.25
N ALA A 53 12.17 2.00 19.12
CA ALA A 53 11.34 2.89 18.33
C ALA A 53 10.13 3.41 19.13
N ALA A 54 9.44 2.55 19.90
CA ALA A 54 8.33 2.95 20.75
C ALA A 54 8.74 3.94 21.85
N VAL A 55 9.92 3.76 22.46
CA VAL A 55 10.48 4.70 23.44
C VAL A 55 10.75 6.05 22.79
N ILE A 56 11.37 6.07 21.61
CA ILE A 56 11.65 7.30 20.86
C ILE A 56 10.35 8.03 20.47
N LEU A 57 9.34 7.30 20.00
CA LEU A 57 8.03 7.86 19.69
C LEU A 57 7.34 8.41 20.95
N GLY A 58 7.49 7.74 22.09
CA GLY A 58 7.03 8.22 23.38
C GLY A 58 7.67 9.56 23.75
N ILE A 59 8.99 9.67 23.66
CA ILE A 59 9.74 10.93 23.89
C ILE A 59 9.20 12.02 22.97
N ARG A 60 8.97 11.73 21.68
CA ARG A 60 8.39 12.67 20.74
C ARG A 60 6.98 13.14 21.15
N MET A 61 6.12 12.25 21.65
CA MET A 61 4.75 12.63 22.07
C MET A 61 4.73 13.60 23.26
N PHE A 62 5.71 13.50 24.16
CA PHE A 62 5.76 14.33 25.38
C PHE A 62 6.63 15.58 25.23
N TYR A 63 7.78 15.48 24.56
CA TYR A 63 8.76 16.57 24.42
C TYR A 63 8.65 17.32 23.08
N GLY A 64 7.76 16.90 22.19
CA GLY A 64 7.52 17.52 20.90
C GLY A 64 8.47 17.05 19.79
N LEU A 65 8.28 17.60 18.59
CA LEU A 65 9.03 17.21 17.39
C LEU A 65 10.53 17.48 17.50
N GLY A 66 10.92 18.65 17.99
CA GLY A 66 12.33 19.06 18.07
C GLY A 66 13.21 18.17 18.94
N ALA A 67 12.63 17.39 19.87
CA ALA A 67 13.37 16.48 20.74
C ALA A 67 13.97 15.27 19.99
N VAL A 68 13.41 14.92 18.82
CA VAL A 68 13.78 13.69 18.11
C VAL A 68 14.09 13.93 16.63
N THR A 69 13.43 14.90 15.99
CA THR A 69 13.46 15.01 14.52
C THR A 69 14.59 15.89 13.97
N ASN A 70 15.25 16.70 14.83
CA ASN A 70 16.28 17.68 14.42
C ASN A 70 15.86 18.55 13.22
N ILE A 71 14.57 18.89 13.14
CA ILE A 71 13.94 19.70 12.10
C ILE A 71 14.06 21.20 12.44
N ASN A 72 14.09 22.06 11.43
CA ASN A 72 14.07 23.51 11.57
C ASN A 72 12.93 24.15 10.73
N ASP A 73 12.64 25.43 10.98
CA ASP A 73 11.55 26.16 10.30
C ASP A 73 11.73 26.26 8.77
N GLY A 74 12.96 26.16 8.28
CA GLY A 74 13.26 26.14 6.85
C GLY A 74 12.97 24.79 6.18
N TYR A 75 13.09 23.68 6.90
CA TYR A 75 12.92 22.31 6.38
C TYR A 75 12.02 21.47 7.30
N PRO A 76 10.72 21.78 7.38
CA PRO A 76 9.80 21.30 8.43
C PRO A 76 9.49 19.79 8.38
N TRP A 77 9.93 19.08 7.36
CA TRP A 77 9.67 17.64 7.15
C TRP A 77 10.86 16.75 7.47
N GLY A 78 12.07 17.28 7.29
CA GLY A 78 13.31 16.56 7.49
C GLY A 78 13.35 15.19 6.80
N VAL A 79 14.15 14.29 7.35
CA VAL A 79 14.24 12.90 6.88
C VAL A 79 12.99 12.11 7.25
N TRP A 80 12.30 12.52 8.30
CA TRP A 80 11.19 11.77 8.89
C TRP A 80 10.06 11.56 7.87
N ILE A 81 9.44 12.66 7.44
CA ILE A 81 8.34 12.66 6.45
C ILE A 81 8.80 12.11 5.09
N VAL A 82 10.04 12.40 4.69
CA VAL A 82 10.56 11.95 3.39
C VAL A 82 10.68 10.43 3.36
N TYR A 83 11.16 9.82 4.44
CA TYR A 83 11.34 8.37 4.47
C TYR A 83 10.00 7.63 4.64
N ASP A 84 9.14 8.07 5.55
CA ASP A 84 7.90 7.34 5.85
C ASP A 84 6.76 7.61 4.84
N VAL A 85 6.52 8.87 4.46
CA VAL A 85 5.44 9.26 3.56
C VAL A 85 5.87 9.12 2.12
N PHE A 86 7.00 9.71 1.70
CA PHE A 86 7.37 9.68 0.28
C PHE A 86 7.91 8.31 -0.15
N VAL A 87 8.92 7.80 0.56
CA VAL A 87 9.57 6.53 0.19
C VAL A 87 8.75 5.33 0.70
N GLY A 88 8.28 5.38 1.94
CA GLY A 88 7.55 4.28 2.58
C GLY A 88 6.23 3.95 1.88
N THR A 89 5.43 4.95 1.52
CA THR A 89 4.18 4.69 0.78
C THR A 89 4.44 4.18 -0.64
N ALA A 90 5.55 4.58 -1.27
CA ALA A 90 5.94 4.05 -2.59
C ALA A 90 6.30 2.56 -2.53
N PHE A 91 6.94 2.08 -1.46
CA PHE A 91 7.13 0.65 -1.23
C PHE A 91 5.80 -0.07 -1.00
N ALA A 92 4.85 0.57 -0.34
CA ALA A 92 3.52 0.04 -0.13
C ALA A 92 2.65 0.02 -1.40
N CYS A 93 3.08 0.60 -2.53
CA CYS A 93 2.32 0.61 -3.80
C CYS A 93 2.26 -0.74 -4.55
N GLY A 94 2.77 -1.84 -3.98
CA GLY A 94 2.78 -3.16 -4.64
C GLY A 94 1.42 -3.64 -5.15
N GLY A 95 0.39 -3.58 -4.30
CA GLY A 95 -0.99 -3.91 -4.63
C GLY A 95 -1.59 -3.02 -5.72
N TYR A 96 -1.33 -1.71 -5.68
CA TYR A 96 -1.70 -0.78 -6.75
C TYR A 96 -1.05 -1.17 -8.10
N ALA A 97 0.27 -1.39 -8.10
CA ALA A 97 1.02 -1.78 -9.30
C ALA A 97 0.53 -3.12 -9.86
N MET A 98 0.28 -4.11 -8.99
CA MET A 98 -0.24 -5.41 -9.38
C MET A 98 -1.70 -5.35 -9.87
N ALA A 99 -2.55 -4.52 -9.27
CA ALA A 99 -3.90 -4.32 -9.75
C ALA A 99 -3.90 -3.70 -11.16
N LEU A 100 -3.04 -2.70 -11.40
CA LEU A 100 -2.89 -2.07 -12.70
C LEU A 100 -2.34 -3.05 -13.75
N LEU A 101 -1.32 -3.84 -13.40
CA LEU A 101 -0.80 -4.88 -14.29
C LEU A 101 -1.85 -5.95 -14.61
N VAL A 102 -2.42 -6.58 -13.60
CA VAL A 102 -3.25 -7.78 -13.75
C VAL A 102 -4.62 -7.45 -14.34
N TYR A 103 -5.27 -6.40 -13.85
CA TYR A 103 -6.63 -6.07 -14.28
C TYR A 103 -6.69 -5.18 -15.52
N VAL A 104 -5.74 -4.27 -15.73
CA VAL A 104 -5.75 -3.36 -16.89
C VAL A 104 -4.96 -3.93 -18.06
N PHE A 105 -3.69 -4.32 -17.84
CA PHE A 105 -2.81 -4.72 -18.94
C PHE A 105 -2.85 -6.22 -19.27
N ASN A 106 -2.95 -7.08 -18.26
CA ASN A 106 -2.67 -8.50 -18.40
C ASN A 106 -3.93 -9.40 -18.32
N LYS A 107 -5.13 -8.81 -18.32
CA LYS A 107 -6.44 -9.49 -18.38
C LYS A 107 -6.58 -10.70 -17.41
N GLY A 108 -5.99 -10.62 -16.23
CA GLY A 108 -6.06 -11.67 -15.19
C GLY A 108 -4.87 -12.62 -15.13
N GLU A 109 -3.90 -12.55 -16.04
CA GLU A 109 -2.66 -13.31 -15.90
C GLU A 109 -1.83 -12.77 -14.72
N TYR A 110 -1.39 -13.66 -13.82
CA TYR A 110 -0.82 -13.40 -12.48
C TYR A 110 -1.81 -13.03 -11.36
N HIS A 111 -3.10 -13.36 -11.49
CA HIS A 111 -4.06 -13.24 -10.39
C HIS A 111 -3.59 -13.83 -9.02
N PRO A 112 -2.82 -14.93 -8.95
CA PRO A 112 -2.31 -15.45 -7.68
C PRO A 112 -1.40 -14.48 -6.91
N LEU A 113 -0.69 -13.58 -7.61
CA LEU A 113 0.21 -12.59 -7.00
C LEU A 113 -0.52 -11.36 -6.44
N VAL A 114 -1.79 -11.14 -6.84
CA VAL A 114 -2.56 -9.97 -6.40
C VAL A 114 -2.84 -10.02 -4.90
N ARG A 115 -3.22 -11.18 -4.36
CA ARG A 115 -3.55 -11.34 -2.93
C ARG A 115 -2.39 -11.04 -1.99
N PRO A 116 -1.18 -11.62 -2.15
CA PRO A 116 -0.05 -11.27 -1.30
C PRO A 116 0.38 -9.81 -1.47
N ALA A 117 0.34 -9.26 -2.69
CA ALA A 117 0.68 -7.85 -2.94
C ALA A 117 -0.32 -6.90 -2.28
N LEU A 118 -1.63 -7.17 -2.36
CA LEU A 118 -2.66 -6.40 -1.66
C LEU A 118 -2.51 -6.47 -0.15
N LEU A 119 -2.14 -7.63 0.40
CA LEU A 119 -1.90 -7.78 1.83
C LEU A 119 -0.69 -6.96 2.28
N ALA A 120 0.42 -7.02 1.53
CA ALA A 120 1.60 -6.21 1.81
C ALA A 120 1.27 -4.71 1.75
N SER A 121 0.54 -4.28 0.72
CA SER A 121 0.04 -2.89 0.62
C SER A 121 -0.88 -2.49 1.75
N LEU A 122 -1.82 -3.35 2.15
CA LEU A 122 -2.73 -3.08 3.26
C LEU A 122 -1.96 -2.78 4.54
N PHE A 123 -0.95 -3.60 4.86
CA PHE A 123 -0.09 -3.36 6.02
C PHE A 123 0.75 -2.11 5.85
N GLY A 124 1.43 -1.94 4.71
CA GLY A 124 2.29 -0.79 4.44
C GLY A 124 1.55 0.54 4.54
N TYR A 125 0.39 0.67 3.88
CA TYR A 125 -0.43 1.89 3.92
C TYR A 125 -1.07 2.13 5.29
N THR A 126 -1.46 1.09 6.01
CA THR A 126 -1.98 1.24 7.38
C THR A 126 -0.88 1.76 8.31
N LEU A 127 0.33 1.18 8.24
CA LEU A 127 1.47 1.65 9.04
C LEU A 127 1.89 3.08 8.66
N ALA A 128 1.91 3.42 7.38
CA ALA A 128 2.18 4.77 6.92
C ALA A 128 1.13 5.77 7.44
N SER A 129 -0.15 5.39 7.41
CA SER A 129 -1.23 6.24 7.95
C SER A 129 -1.11 6.46 9.46
N VAL A 130 -0.68 5.44 10.21
CA VAL A 130 -0.39 5.58 11.63
C VAL A 130 0.86 6.44 11.86
N SER A 131 1.90 6.33 11.02
CA SER A 131 3.10 7.18 11.10
C SER A 131 2.75 8.66 11.04
N ILE A 132 1.88 9.05 10.10
CA ILE A 132 1.44 10.46 9.93
C ILE A 132 0.85 11.05 11.22
N LEU A 133 0.13 10.24 12.03
CA LEU A 133 -0.37 10.69 13.34
C LEU A 133 0.76 11.10 14.28
N PHE A 134 1.89 10.39 14.19
CA PHE A 134 3.11 10.65 14.95
C PHE A 134 4.00 11.71 14.32
N ASP A 135 3.67 12.26 13.15
CA ASP A 135 4.43 13.34 12.54
C ASP A 135 3.79 14.70 12.81
N LEU A 136 2.49 14.72 13.08
CA LEU A 136 1.73 15.93 13.38
C LEU A 136 2.07 16.50 14.76
N GLY A 137 2.61 17.72 14.81
CA GLY A 137 2.98 18.37 16.08
C GLY A 137 1.81 18.51 17.06
N ARG A 138 0.59 18.71 16.54
CA ARG A 138 -0.67 18.70 17.31
C ARG A 138 -1.54 17.50 16.90
N TRP A 139 -1.05 16.31 17.19
CA TRP A 139 -1.68 15.03 16.81
C TRP A 139 -3.15 14.90 17.28
N TRP A 140 -3.53 15.51 18.41
CA TRP A 140 -4.91 15.54 18.90
C TRP A 140 -5.90 16.28 18.00
N ASN A 141 -5.43 17.13 17.07
CA ASN A 141 -6.27 17.84 16.11
C ASN A 141 -6.50 17.06 14.81
N PHE A 142 -5.99 15.84 14.68
CA PHE A 142 -6.08 15.06 13.44
C PHE A 142 -7.52 14.89 12.94
N TRP A 143 -8.48 14.74 13.85
CA TRP A 143 -9.89 14.57 13.51
C TRP A 143 -10.50 15.75 12.74
N HIS A 144 -9.90 16.95 12.78
CA HIS A 144 -10.36 18.09 12.00
C HIS A 144 -10.34 17.82 10.49
N VAL A 145 -9.43 16.98 10.00
CA VAL A 145 -9.35 16.64 8.57
C VAL A 145 -10.64 15.98 8.07
N PHE A 146 -11.36 15.25 8.92
CA PHE A 146 -12.59 14.56 8.53
C PHE A 146 -13.85 15.39 8.72
N PHE A 147 -13.75 16.55 9.39
CA PHE A 147 -14.91 17.36 9.70
C PHE A 147 -15.08 18.47 8.65
N PRO A 148 -16.24 18.57 7.97
CA PRO A 148 -16.43 19.49 6.85
C PRO A 148 -16.15 20.96 7.16
N THR A 149 -16.34 21.39 8.41
CA THR A 149 -16.10 22.78 8.84
C THR A 149 -14.63 23.19 8.77
N TYR A 150 -13.70 22.24 8.89
CA TYR A 150 -12.26 22.50 8.86
C TYR A 150 -11.60 22.04 7.55
N ALA A 151 -12.38 21.55 6.60
CA ALA A 151 -11.89 21.07 5.32
C ALA A 151 -11.37 22.22 4.45
N GLN A 152 -10.19 22.04 3.84
CA GLN A 152 -9.61 22.99 2.88
C GLN A 152 -9.34 22.30 1.55
N PRO A 153 -10.29 22.31 0.60
CA PRO A 153 -10.16 21.63 -0.69
C PRO A 153 -9.03 22.15 -1.59
N ALA A 154 -8.55 23.38 -1.34
CA ALA A 154 -7.41 23.94 -2.09
C ALA A 154 -6.05 23.41 -1.62
N SER A 155 -6.00 22.65 -0.51
CA SER A 155 -4.76 22.13 0.04
C SER A 155 -4.44 20.75 -0.55
N VAL A 156 -3.25 20.62 -1.12
CA VAL A 156 -2.70 19.33 -1.58
C VAL A 156 -2.63 18.32 -0.44
N MET A 157 -2.35 18.78 0.79
CA MET A 157 -2.29 17.89 1.95
C MET A 157 -3.66 17.38 2.40
N PHE A 158 -4.71 18.17 2.19
CA PHE A 158 -6.06 17.74 2.46
C PHE A 158 -6.50 16.65 1.46
N GLU A 159 -6.20 16.83 0.18
CA GLU A 159 -6.46 15.82 -0.86
C GLU A 159 -5.73 14.50 -0.54
N VAL A 160 -4.42 14.57 -0.25
CA VAL A 160 -3.62 13.38 0.09
C VAL A 160 -4.19 12.66 1.31
N ALA A 161 -4.53 13.38 2.38
CA ALA A 161 -5.07 12.77 3.60
C ALA A 161 -6.39 12.04 3.35
N LEU A 162 -7.31 12.64 2.59
CA LEU A 162 -8.58 12.01 2.23
C LEU A 162 -8.39 10.80 1.33
N CYS A 163 -7.55 10.92 0.29
CA CYS A 163 -7.31 9.84 -0.66
C CYS A 163 -6.64 8.64 0.01
N VAL A 164 -5.62 8.85 0.85
CA VAL A 164 -4.95 7.77 1.59
C VAL A 164 -5.90 7.12 2.60
N THR A 165 -6.70 7.91 3.34
CA THR A 165 -7.67 7.35 4.29
C THR A 165 -8.73 6.51 3.56
N ALA A 166 -9.30 7.04 2.48
CA ALA A 166 -10.26 6.31 1.66
C ALA A 166 -9.63 5.04 1.07
N TYR A 167 -8.38 5.11 0.61
CA TYR A 167 -7.68 3.97 0.03
C TYR A 167 -7.45 2.86 1.06
N VAL A 168 -7.02 3.19 2.27
CA VAL A 168 -6.89 2.21 3.37
C VAL A 168 -8.23 1.54 3.66
N LEU A 169 -9.33 2.30 3.71
CA LEU A 169 -10.66 1.74 3.91
C LEU A 169 -11.06 0.78 2.76
N VAL A 170 -10.81 1.19 1.51
CA VAL A 170 -11.07 0.35 0.33
C VAL A 170 -10.25 -0.95 0.39
N MET A 171 -8.98 -0.89 0.75
CA MET A 171 -8.14 -2.09 0.89
C MET A 171 -8.63 -3.01 2.02
N TRP A 172 -9.07 -2.47 3.15
CA TRP A 172 -9.67 -3.28 4.22
C TRP A 172 -10.95 -3.98 3.76
N ILE A 173 -11.78 -3.30 2.96
CA ILE A 173 -12.99 -3.89 2.37
C ILE A 173 -12.63 -4.96 1.33
N GLU A 174 -11.62 -4.71 0.50
CA GLU A 174 -11.12 -5.67 -0.50
C GLU A 174 -10.53 -6.93 0.15
N PHE A 175 -9.89 -6.77 1.31
CA PHE A 175 -9.32 -7.88 2.08
C PHE A 175 -10.36 -8.63 2.94
N ALA A 176 -11.49 -8.01 3.28
CA ALA A 176 -12.51 -8.61 4.14
C ALA A 176 -13.04 -10.00 3.70
N PRO A 177 -13.28 -10.30 2.40
CA PRO A 177 -13.69 -11.64 1.96
C PRO A 177 -12.69 -12.75 2.32
N ALA A 178 -11.40 -12.44 2.42
CA ALA A 178 -10.36 -13.40 2.78
C ALA A 178 -10.40 -13.77 4.27
N VAL A 179 -10.87 -12.85 5.13
CA VAL A 179 -11.03 -13.10 6.57
C VAL A 179 -12.38 -13.75 6.87
N MET A 180 -13.39 -13.48 6.05
CA MET A 180 -14.79 -13.83 6.29
C MET A 180 -15.22 -15.19 5.69
N ASP A 181 -14.31 -16.16 5.58
CA ASP A 181 -14.62 -17.49 5.05
C ASP A 181 -15.71 -18.24 5.84
N ARG A 182 -15.98 -17.83 7.08
CA ARG A 182 -17.02 -18.40 7.94
C ARG A 182 -18.44 -17.93 7.63
N TRP A 183 -18.63 -16.84 6.86
CA TRP A 183 -19.96 -16.27 6.56
C TRP A 183 -20.23 -16.16 5.05
N PRO A 184 -20.75 -17.23 4.41
CA PRO A 184 -20.87 -17.33 2.96
C PRO A 184 -21.86 -16.32 2.34
N GLY A 185 -22.91 -15.93 3.08
CA GLY A 185 -23.92 -14.97 2.59
C GLY A 185 -23.37 -13.55 2.41
N LEU A 186 -22.49 -13.11 3.31
CA LEU A 186 -21.87 -11.78 3.23
C LEU A 186 -20.73 -11.77 2.19
N LYS A 187 -19.99 -12.88 2.06
CA LYS A 187 -18.97 -13.08 1.02
C LYS A 187 -19.54 -12.91 -0.40
N LYS A 188 -20.70 -13.49 -0.69
CA LYS A 188 -21.35 -13.40 -2.02
C LYS A 188 -21.86 -11.99 -2.35
N LYS A 189 -22.31 -11.23 -1.36
CA LYS A 189 -22.70 -9.81 -1.57
C LYS A 189 -21.46 -8.95 -1.81
N LEU A 190 -20.41 -9.17 -1.03
CA LEU A 190 -19.18 -8.40 -1.10
C LEU A 190 -18.44 -8.67 -2.42
N SER A 191 -18.42 -9.91 -2.90
CA SER A 191 -17.76 -10.27 -4.17
C SER A 191 -18.35 -9.55 -5.38
N LYS A 192 -19.66 -9.27 -5.38
CA LYS A 192 -20.30 -8.47 -6.44
C LYS A 192 -19.90 -6.99 -6.41
N LEU A 193 -19.60 -6.48 -5.21
CA LEU A 193 -19.17 -5.09 -5.00
C LEU A 193 -17.66 -4.90 -5.21
N LEU A 194 -16.86 -5.98 -5.13
CA LEU A 194 -15.40 -5.92 -5.26
C LEU A 194 -14.94 -5.25 -6.55
N PHE A 195 -15.64 -5.45 -7.68
CA PHE A 195 -15.26 -4.81 -8.94
C PHE A 195 -15.18 -3.28 -8.83
N PHE A 196 -16.13 -2.67 -8.10
CA PHE A 196 -16.12 -1.23 -7.85
C PHE A 196 -14.96 -0.81 -6.94
N PHE A 197 -14.67 -1.61 -5.91
CA PHE A 197 -13.55 -1.35 -5.00
C PHE A 197 -12.19 -1.50 -5.67
N ILE A 198 -12.03 -2.44 -6.60
CA ILE A 198 -10.80 -2.58 -7.41
C ILE A 198 -10.57 -1.33 -8.27
N ALA A 199 -11.62 -0.79 -8.88
CA ALA A 199 -11.51 0.45 -9.66
C ALA A 199 -11.09 1.64 -8.77
N LEU A 200 -11.68 1.76 -7.57
CA LEU A 200 -11.25 2.75 -6.58
C LEU A 200 -9.82 2.50 -6.08
N GLY A 201 -9.42 1.24 -5.96
CA GLY A 201 -8.08 0.81 -5.58
C GLY A 201 -6.99 1.17 -6.61
N VAL A 202 -7.37 1.44 -7.86
CA VAL A 202 -6.47 2.00 -8.89
C VAL A 202 -6.53 3.53 -8.90
N LEU A 203 -7.73 4.10 -8.74
CA LEU A 203 -7.95 5.55 -8.80
C LEU A 203 -7.30 6.29 -7.62
N LEU A 204 -7.56 5.87 -6.39
CA LEU A 204 -7.15 6.59 -5.18
C LEU A 204 -5.62 6.66 -5.02
N PRO A 205 -4.84 5.58 -5.26
CA PRO A 205 -3.39 5.65 -5.26
C PRO A 205 -2.83 6.57 -6.34
N THR A 206 -3.43 6.53 -7.53
CA THR A 206 -3.03 7.41 -8.64
C THR A 206 -3.20 8.89 -8.25
N MET A 207 -4.32 9.23 -7.61
CA MET A 207 -4.57 10.58 -7.11
C MET A 207 -3.52 10.99 -6.07
N HIS A 208 -3.41 10.29 -4.94
CA HIS A 208 -2.55 10.77 -3.86
C HIS A 208 -1.05 10.73 -4.20
N GLN A 209 -0.57 9.74 -4.97
CA GLN A 209 0.84 9.70 -5.40
C GLN A 209 1.15 10.87 -6.34
N SER A 210 0.23 11.24 -7.23
CA SER A 210 0.39 12.43 -8.07
C SER A 210 0.36 13.73 -7.24
N SER A 211 -0.52 13.82 -6.24
CA SER A 211 -0.62 14.96 -5.33
C SER A 211 0.64 15.11 -4.45
N LEU A 212 1.26 14.01 -4.01
CA LEU A 212 2.57 14.04 -3.34
C LEU A 212 3.68 14.61 -4.25
N GLY A 213 3.64 14.35 -5.56
CA GLY A 213 4.54 15.00 -6.51
C GLY A 213 4.22 16.50 -6.69
N SER A 214 2.94 16.88 -6.76
CA SER A 214 2.51 18.29 -6.83
C SER A 214 2.93 19.08 -5.59
N LEU A 215 2.96 18.43 -4.44
CA LEU A 215 3.35 19.01 -3.17
C LEU A 215 4.82 19.48 -3.18
N LEU A 216 5.71 18.78 -3.89
CA LEU A 216 7.10 19.23 -4.05
C LEU A 216 7.21 20.52 -4.88
N LEU A 217 6.24 20.80 -5.75
CA LEU A 217 6.17 22.09 -6.45
C LEU A 217 5.87 23.23 -5.47
N VAL A 218 4.98 22.98 -4.51
CA VAL A 218 4.63 23.96 -3.47
C VAL A 218 5.81 24.22 -2.54
N TYR A 219 6.63 23.20 -2.27
CA TYR A 219 7.84 23.34 -1.43
C TYR A 219 8.90 24.29 -2.03
N GLY A 220 8.91 24.49 -3.34
CA GLY A 220 9.74 25.50 -4.00
C GLY A 220 11.21 25.46 -3.58
N TYR A 221 11.68 26.52 -2.92
CA TYR A 221 13.07 26.70 -2.50
C TYR A 221 13.59 25.68 -1.48
N GLN A 222 12.68 24.94 -0.82
CA GLN A 222 13.04 23.87 0.12
C GLN A 222 13.50 22.59 -0.60
N VAL A 223 13.30 22.51 -1.92
CA VAL A 223 13.81 21.42 -2.76
C VAL A 223 14.94 21.96 -3.62
N HIS A 224 16.02 21.20 -3.70
CA HIS A 224 17.18 21.60 -4.48
C HIS A 224 16.82 21.79 -5.97
N PRO A 225 17.31 22.84 -6.65
CA PRO A 225 16.88 23.20 -8.01
C PRO A 225 16.97 22.08 -9.06
N LEU A 226 17.93 21.15 -8.92
CA LEU A 226 18.07 19.98 -9.81
C LEU A 226 16.86 19.02 -9.76
N TRP A 227 16.10 19.02 -8.66
CA TRP A 227 14.94 18.16 -8.47
C TRP A 227 13.63 18.91 -8.70
N GLN A 228 13.68 20.20 -9.03
CA GLN A 228 12.53 21.05 -9.36
C GLN A 228 12.14 20.87 -10.84
N SER A 229 11.74 19.65 -11.23
CA SER A 229 11.36 19.31 -12.62
C SER A 229 10.00 19.87 -13.07
N GLY A 230 9.43 20.84 -12.33
CA GLY A 230 8.18 21.51 -12.68
C GLY A 230 7.00 20.55 -12.86
N VAL A 231 6.19 20.78 -13.88
CA VAL A 231 4.95 20.04 -14.18
C VAL A 231 5.16 18.52 -14.32
N LEU A 232 6.39 18.05 -14.52
CA LEU A 232 6.70 16.62 -14.61
C LEU A 232 6.76 15.93 -13.23
N LEU A 233 6.85 16.65 -12.11
CA LEU A 233 6.99 16.05 -10.78
C LEU A 233 5.84 15.09 -10.40
N PRO A 234 4.55 15.45 -10.56
CA PRO A 234 3.44 14.53 -10.30
C PRO A 234 3.55 13.23 -11.11
N LEU A 235 3.98 13.32 -12.37
CA LEU A 235 4.14 12.18 -13.25
C LEU A 235 5.34 11.31 -12.84
N ILE A 236 6.48 11.93 -12.49
CA ILE A 236 7.66 11.21 -12.01
C ILE A 236 7.33 10.45 -10.73
N TYR A 237 6.59 11.05 -9.81
CA TYR A 237 6.13 10.39 -8.59
C TYR A 237 5.22 9.19 -8.87
N LEU A 238 4.27 9.35 -9.79
CA LEU A 238 3.41 8.24 -10.19
C LEU A 238 4.23 7.08 -10.81
N MET A 239 5.11 7.40 -11.77
CA MET A 239 5.95 6.39 -12.44
C MET A 239 6.89 5.68 -11.48
N THR A 240 7.53 6.42 -10.57
CA THR A 240 8.43 5.84 -9.56
C THR A 240 7.68 4.97 -8.56
N SER A 241 6.46 5.35 -8.14
CA SER A 241 5.63 4.53 -7.27
C SER A 241 5.25 3.18 -7.91
N ILE A 242 4.98 3.17 -9.22
CA ILE A 242 4.69 1.93 -9.97
C ILE A 242 5.94 1.05 -10.05
N MET A 243 7.09 1.64 -10.41
CA MET A 243 8.35 0.91 -10.52
C MET A 243 8.81 0.31 -9.18
N LEU A 244 8.71 1.08 -8.10
CA LEU A 244 9.02 0.62 -6.75
C LEU A 244 8.02 -0.42 -6.27
N GLY A 245 6.71 -0.25 -6.56
CA GLY A 245 5.68 -1.23 -6.25
C GLY A 245 5.96 -2.59 -6.88
N PHE A 246 6.31 -2.65 -8.17
CA PHE A 246 6.70 -3.91 -8.83
C PHE A 246 7.96 -4.51 -8.20
N SER A 247 8.97 -3.67 -7.94
CA SER A 247 10.23 -4.11 -7.34
C SER A 247 10.01 -4.72 -5.95
N ALA A 248 9.16 -4.09 -5.13
CA ALA A 248 8.81 -4.57 -3.80
C ALA A 248 8.09 -5.92 -3.85
N VAL A 249 7.11 -6.08 -4.73
CA VAL A 249 6.37 -7.35 -4.89
C VAL A 249 7.28 -8.48 -5.34
N ILE A 250 8.17 -8.24 -6.32
CA ILE A 250 9.14 -9.24 -6.78
C ILE A 250 10.09 -9.61 -5.64
N PHE A 251 10.57 -8.62 -4.88
CA PHE A 251 11.45 -8.85 -3.75
C PHE A 251 10.77 -9.69 -2.65
N GLU A 252 9.56 -9.33 -2.25
CA GLU A 252 8.77 -10.06 -1.24
C GLU A 252 8.43 -11.48 -1.69
N ALA A 253 8.04 -11.64 -2.96
CA ALA A 253 7.74 -12.96 -3.52
C ALA A 253 9.00 -13.84 -3.55
N THR A 254 10.13 -13.29 -3.97
CA THR A 254 11.41 -14.02 -4.02
C THR A 254 11.88 -14.40 -2.62
N LEU A 255 11.85 -13.47 -1.67
CA LEU A 255 12.24 -13.72 -0.28
C LEU A 255 11.34 -14.78 0.37
N SER A 256 10.04 -14.72 0.12
CA SER A 256 9.07 -15.72 0.61
C SER A 256 9.29 -17.09 -0.02
N SER A 257 9.54 -17.14 -1.33
CA SER A 257 9.85 -18.37 -2.07
C SER A 257 11.12 -19.04 -1.53
N VAL A 258 12.20 -18.27 -1.35
CA VAL A 258 13.47 -18.78 -0.81
C VAL A 258 13.32 -19.19 0.66
N GLY A 259 12.70 -18.35 1.49
CA GLY A 259 12.52 -18.60 2.92
C GLY A 259 11.65 -19.83 3.21
N PHE A 260 10.57 -20.01 2.46
CA PHE A 260 9.67 -21.16 2.62
C PHE A 260 10.00 -22.34 1.70
N LYS A 261 11.06 -22.25 0.88
CA LYS A 261 11.45 -23.25 -0.11
C LYS A 261 10.29 -23.64 -1.04
N ARG A 262 9.51 -22.65 -1.47
CA ARG A 262 8.35 -22.82 -2.37
C ARG A 262 8.67 -22.29 -3.76
N GLN A 263 8.02 -22.83 -4.79
CA GLN A 263 8.09 -22.26 -6.13
C GLN A 263 7.28 -20.95 -6.18
N LEU A 264 7.75 -20.00 -6.99
CA LEU A 264 7.11 -18.70 -7.26
C LEU A 264 5.80 -18.87 -8.06
#